data_AF-A0A9E3DND0-F1
#
_entry.id   AF-A0A9E3DND0-F1
#
_cell.length_a   1.000
_cell.length_b   1.000
_cell.length_c   1.000
_cell.angle_alpha   90.00
_cell.angle_beta   90.00
_cell.angle_gamma   90.00
#
_symmetry.space_group_name_H-M   'P 1'
#
loop_
_entity.id
_entity.type
_entity.pdbx_description
1 polymer ?
#
loop_
_entity_poly.entity_id
_entity_poly.type
_entity_poly.pdbx_seq_one_letter_code
_entity_poly.pdbx_strand_id
1 'polypeptide(L)'
;MSFLIRVQLPDRPGTLGAVATALGEVGADILSVDVVERCPGFAIDDLVVELPSGRLPDVLITAAESIEGVEVDAVRPYAGVLNTHRELELVEEVAAKPEHGLRIFAEGVPRIIRSGWALVVTSDADGVHRLAASTAAPETRMAALPWLPLARATILDGEENWVPETWQELGTELAATPLGKPERVLLVGRPGGPMFRAAELAHLAHLAGIVAVVLPS
;
A
#
# COMPACT_ATOMS: atom_id res chain seq x y z
N MET A 1 17.38 -10.45 8.29
CA MET A 1 16.34 -9.40 8.32
C MET A 1 15.57 -9.48 7.03
N SER A 2 14.24 -9.31 7.07
CA SER A 2 13.43 -9.39 5.85
C SER A 2 13.21 -8.02 5.23
N PHE A 3 13.18 -7.99 3.90
CA PHE A 3 12.94 -6.83 3.07
C PHE A 3 11.86 -7.13 2.05
N LEU A 4 11.06 -6.14 1.73
CA LEU A 4 10.20 -6.16 0.57
C LEU A 4 10.89 -5.36 -0.53
N ILE A 5 11.14 -6.00 -1.66
CA ILE A 5 11.67 -5.40 -2.88
C ILE A 5 10.54 -5.36 -3.91
N ARG A 6 10.29 -4.17 -4.48
CA ARG A 6 9.43 -4.01 -5.66
C ARG A 6 10.31 -3.85 -6.87
N VAL A 7 10.11 -4.69 -7.87
CA VAL A 7 10.87 -4.66 -9.12
C VAL A 7 9.94 -4.47 -10.31
N GLN A 8 10.37 -3.64 -11.25
CA GLN A 8 9.86 -3.64 -12.61
C GLN A 8 10.76 -4.55 -13.44
N LEU A 9 10.16 -5.49 -14.17
CA LEU A 9 10.90 -6.42 -15.01
C LEU A 9 10.23 -6.63 -16.37
N PRO A 10 10.98 -6.93 -17.43
CA PRO A 10 10.41 -7.28 -18.72
C PRO A 10 9.44 -8.47 -18.61
N ASP A 11 8.25 -8.35 -19.19
CA ASP A 11 7.23 -9.42 -19.18
C ASP A 11 7.56 -10.47 -20.26
N ARG A 12 8.65 -11.21 -20.03
CA ARG A 12 9.09 -12.32 -20.88
C ARG A 12 9.51 -13.52 -20.04
N PRO A 13 9.32 -14.76 -20.55
CA PRO A 13 9.71 -15.96 -19.82
C PRO A 13 11.18 -15.94 -19.37
N GLY A 14 11.42 -16.34 -18.12
CA GLY A 14 12.76 -16.47 -17.54
C GLY A 14 13.30 -15.24 -16.82
N THR A 15 12.76 -14.03 -17.05
CA THR A 15 13.26 -12.81 -16.41
C THR A 15 13.15 -12.85 -14.88
N LEU A 16 11.98 -13.23 -14.34
CA LEU A 16 11.82 -13.40 -12.88
C LEU A 16 12.77 -14.47 -12.31
N GLY A 17 13.03 -15.54 -13.07
CA GLY A 17 13.98 -16.59 -12.68
C GLY A 17 15.43 -16.10 -12.64
N ALA A 18 15.80 -15.21 -13.56
CA ALA A 18 17.11 -14.56 -13.56
C ALA A 18 17.27 -13.62 -12.36
N VAL A 19 16.25 -12.82 -12.04
CA VAL A 19 16.23 -11.99 -10.81
C VAL A 19 16.37 -12.84 -9.57
N ALA A 20 15.60 -13.94 -9.46
CA ALA A 20 15.68 -14.84 -8.33
C ALA A 20 17.09 -15.46 -8.16
N THR A 21 17.74 -15.78 -9.28
CA THR A 21 19.11 -16.30 -9.28
C THR A 21 20.10 -15.26 -8.78
N ALA A 22 20.04 -14.03 -9.29
CA ALA A 22 20.94 -12.95 -8.88
C ALA A 22 20.78 -12.59 -7.39
N LEU A 23 19.54 -12.57 -6.88
CA LEU A 23 19.28 -12.40 -5.45
C LEU A 23 19.87 -13.56 -4.62
N GLY A 24 19.77 -14.79 -5.11
CA GLY A 24 20.38 -15.97 -4.47
C GLY A 24 21.91 -15.90 -4.41
N GLU A 25 22.58 -15.33 -5.43
CA GLU A 25 24.04 -15.17 -5.48
C GLU A 25 24.57 -14.21 -4.40
N VAL A 26 23.77 -13.21 -3.99
CA VAL A 26 24.10 -12.33 -2.85
C VAL A 26 23.66 -12.93 -1.51
N GLY A 27 23.14 -14.16 -1.52
CA GLY A 27 22.72 -14.90 -0.34
C GLY A 27 21.34 -14.51 0.18
N ALA A 28 20.50 -13.85 -0.63
CA ALA A 28 19.12 -13.56 -0.26
C ALA A 28 18.24 -14.81 -0.42
N ASP A 29 17.42 -15.09 0.59
CA ASP A 29 16.41 -16.15 0.53
C ASP A 29 15.04 -15.56 0.19
N ILE A 30 14.36 -16.06 -0.84
CA ILE A 30 13.08 -15.51 -1.29
C ILE A 30 11.95 -16.24 -0.55
N LEU A 31 11.24 -15.49 0.28
CA LEU A 31 10.16 -16.01 1.12
C LEU A 31 8.79 -15.94 0.43
N SER A 32 8.56 -14.93 -0.42
CA SER A 32 7.35 -14.82 -1.23
C SER A 32 7.56 -14.00 -2.49
N VAL A 33 6.67 -14.19 -3.46
CA VAL A 33 6.60 -13.42 -4.71
C VAL A 33 5.13 -13.15 -5.02
N ASP A 34 4.78 -11.89 -5.22
CA ASP A 34 3.45 -11.44 -5.63
C ASP A 34 3.54 -10.57 -6.88
N VAL A 35 2.73 -10.88 -7.90
CA VAL A 35 2.58 -10.00 -9.07
C VAL A 35 1.65 -8.86 -8.70
N VAL A 36 2.16 -7.63 -8.68
CA VAL A 36 1.39 -6.42 -8.33
C VAL A 36 0.59 -5.95 -9.53
N GLU A 37 1.23 -5.83 -10.69
CA GLU A 37 0.61 -5.29 -11.90
C GLU A 37 1.28 -5.88 -13.14
N ARG A 38 0.48 -6.15 -14.19
CA ARG A 38 1.01 -6.48 -15.51
C ARG A 38 0.63 -5.39 -16.50
N CYS A 39 1.65 -4.82 -17.12
CA CYS A 39 1.53 -3.80 -18.15
C CYS A 39 2.02 -4.36 -19.50
N PRO A 40 1.69 -3.72 -20.63
CA PRO A 40 2.26 -4.10 -21.91
C PRO A 40 3.79 -3.99 -21.89
N GLY A 41 4.48 -5.14 -21.90
CA GLY A 41 5.94 -5.24 -22.00
C GLY A 41 6.70 -5.36 -20.67
N PHE A 42 6.06 -5.10 -19.52
CA PHE A 42 6.69 -5.25 -18.22
C PHE A 42 5.70 -5.68 -17.14
N ALA A 43 6.22 -6.31 -16.09
CA ALA A 43 5.49 -6.67 -14.88
C ALA A 43 6.11 -5.97 -13.67
N ILE A 44 5.28 -5.66 -12.68
CA ILE A 44 5.70 -5.17 -11.38
C ILE A 44 5.49 -6.30 -10.38
N ASP A 45 6.57 -6.78 -9.78
CA ASP A 45 6.55 -7.87 -8.81
C ASP A 45 7.09 -7.38 -7.46
N ASP A 46 6.43 -7.82 -6.39
CA ASP A 46 6.83 -7.62 -5.00
C ASP A 46 7.44 -8.94 -4.50
N LEU A 47 8.70 -8.92 -4.08
CA LEU A 47 9.37 -10.07 -3.47
C LEU A 47 9.67 -9.77 -2.00
N VAL A 48 9.34 -10.70 -1.12
CA VAL A 48 9.83 -10.66 0.26
C VAL A 48 11.05 -11.54 0.36
N VAL A 49 12.16 -10.97 0.78
CA VAL A 49 13.45 -11.65 0.85
C VAL A 49 14.07 -11.50 2.23
N GLU A 50 14.75 -12.55 2.70
CA GLU A 50 15.59 -12.49 3.89
C GLU A 50 17.05 -12.31 3.48
N LEU A 51 17.70 -11.30 4.07
CA LEU A 51 19.14 -11.11 3.95
C LEU A 51 19.89 -11.60 5.21
N PRO A 52 21.07 -12.22 5.03
CA PRO A 52 21.99 -12.52 6.11
C PRO A 52 22.38 -11.28 6.91
N SER A 53 22.58 -11.45 8.21
CA SER A 53 23.00 -10.39 9.12
C SER A 53 24.28 -9.70 8.64
N GLY A 54 24.32 -8.36 8.72
CA GLY A 54 25.49 -7.55 8.35
C GLY A 54 25.59 -7.19 6.86
N ARG A 55 24.64 -7.62 6.03
CA ARG A 55 24.50 -7.13 4.64
C ARG A 55 23.62 -5.89 4.59
N LEU A 56 24.01 -4.93 3.75
CA LEU A 56 23.21 -3.73 3.48
C LEU A 56 22.12 -4.03 2.43
N PRO A 57 20.94 -3.39 2.50
CA PRO A 57 19.86 -3.60 1.54
C PRO A 57 20.26 -3.31 0.08
N ASP A 58 21.21 -2.41 -0.15
CA ASP A 58 21.72 -1.99 -1.47
C ASP A 58 22.25 -3.15 -2.33
N VAL A 59 22.66 -4.27 -1.69
CA VAL A 59 23.07 -5.47 -2.42
C VAL A 59 21.91 -6.11 -3.18
N LEU A 60 20.67 -5.98 -2.68
CA LEU A 60 19.46 -6.45 -3.37
C LEU A 60 19.20 -5.62 -4.62
N ILE A 61 19.38 -4.31 -4.50
CA ILE A 61 19.22 -3.37 -5.62
C ILE A 61 20.23 -3.73 -6.72
N THR A 62 21.50 -3.77 -6.35
CA THR A 62 22.61 -4.09 -7.26
C THR A 62 22.43 -5.45 -7.94
N ALA A 63 21.97 -6.47 -7.19
CA ALA A 63 21.75 -7.80 -7.73
C ALA A 63 20.57 -7.82 -8.71
N ALA A 64 19.42 -7.23 -8.36
CA ALA A 64 18.25 -7.21 -9.23
C ALA A 64 18.51 -6.42 -10.53
N GLU A 65 19.11 -5.23 -10.43
CA GLU A 65 19.41 -4.36 -11.59
C GLU A 65 20.58 -4.88 -12.45
N SER A 66 21.29 -5.92 -12.01
CA SER A 66 22.25 -6.61 -12.87
C SER A 66 21.59 -7.37 -14.04
N ILE A 67 20.28 -7.64 -13.92
CA ILE A 67 19.49 -8.30 -14.96
C ILE A 67 18.99 -7.25 -15.95
N GLU A 68 19.27 -7.47 -17.24
CA GLU A 68 18.91 -6.54 -18.31
C GLU A 68 17.41 -6.19 -18.31
N GLY A 69 17.14 -4.89 -18.17
CA GLY A 69 15.80 -4.31 -18.21
C GLY A 69 15.06 -4.33 -16.87
N VAL A 70 15.68 -4.84 -15.80
CA VAL A 70 15.10 -4.83 -14.45
C VAL A 70 15.45 -3.54 -13.73
N GLU A 71 14.45 -2.91 -13.12
CA GLU A 71 14.59 -1.71 -12.31
C GLU A 71 13.98 -1.94 -10.93
N VAL A 72 14.60 -1.40 -9.88
CA VAL A 72 14.10 -1.55 -8.51
C VAL A 72 13.35 -0.29 -8.09
N ASP A 73 12.02 -0.39 -8.01
CA ASP A 73 11.16 0.72 -7.59
C ASP A 73 11.39 1.07 -6.11
N ALA A 74 11.56 0.07 -5.25
CA ALA A 74 11.71 0.27 -3.82
C ALA A 74 12.31 -0.94 -3.10
N VAL A 75 13.09 -0.68 -2.05
CA VAL A 75 13.50 -1.66 -1.05
C VAL A 75 13.16 -1.11 0.33
N ARG A 76 12.38 -1.86 1.11
CA ARG A 76 12.00 -1.45 2.46
C ARG A 76 12.08 -2.60 3.46
N PRO A 77 12.39 -2.33 4.75
CA PRO A 77 12.30 -3.33 5.79
C PRO A 77 10.90 -3.95 5.83
N TYR A 78 10.83 -5.26 6.00
CA TYR A 78 9.59 -6.01 6.10
C TYR A 78 9.52 -6.74 7.44
N ALA A 79 8.60 -6.29 8.30
CA ALA A 79 8.38 -6.88 9.63
C ALA A 79 7.11 -7.77 9.68
N GLY A 80 6.49 -8.03 8.53
CA GLY A 80 5.23 -8.77 8.47
C GLY A 80 5.42 -10.29 8.47
N VAL A 81 4.49 -11.03 9.08
CA VAL A 81 4.38 -12.48 8.88
C VAL A 81 3.75 -12.73 7.51
N LEU A 82 4.41 -13.45 6.60
CA LEU A 82 3.79 -13.86 5.34
C LEU A 82 2.51 -14.65 5.64
N ASN A 83 1.36 -14.00 5.52
CA ASN A 83 0.07 -14.60 5.80
C ASN A 83 -0.80 -14.39 4.55
N THR A 84 -1.16 -15.49 3.91
CA THR A 84 -1.89 -15.53 2.66
C THR A 84 -3.36 -15.16 2.81
N HIS A 85 -3.90 -15.06 4.03
CA HIS A 85 -5.33 -14.84 4.28
C HIS A 85 -5.67 -13.52 4.99
N ARG A 86 -4.72 -12.57 5.07
CA ARG A 86 -4.88 -11.30 5.81
C ARG A 86 -6.13 -10.51 5.45
N GLU A 87 -6.52 -10.54 4.18
CA GLU A 87 -7.71 -9.84 3.69
C GLU A 87 -8.99 -10.44 4.26
N LEU A 88 -9.10 -11.77 4.23
CA LEU A 88 -10.25 -12.48 4.76
C LEU A 88 -10.32 -12.31 6.29
N GLU A 89 -9.18 -12.44 6.98
CA GLU A 89 -9.09 -12.19 8.42
C GLU A 89 -9.56 -10.77 8.79
N LEU A 90 -9.17 -9.76 8.01
CA LEU A 90 -9.61 -8.38 8.24
C LEU A 90 -11.12 -8.21 8.03
N VAL A 91 -11.66 -8.79 6.96
CA VAL A 91 -13.11 -8.75 6.68
C VAL A 91 -13.89 -9.46 7.79
N GLU A 92 -13.44 -10.63 8.22
CA GLU A 92 -14.03 -11.39 9.34
C GLU A 92 -13.98 -10.59 10.64
N GLU A 93 -12.86 -9.95 10.96
CA GLU A 93 -12.72 -9.13 12.17
C GLU A 93 -13.67 -7.93 12.16
N VAL A 94 -13.81 -7.25 11.02
CA VAL A 94 -14.76 -6.15 10.86
C VAL A 94 -16.20 -6.64 10.97
N ALA A 95 -16.54 -7.76 10.32
CA ALA A 95 -17.88 -8.35 10.38
C ALA A 95 -18.26 -8.84 11.79
N ALA A 96 -17.28 -9.30 12.57
CA ALA A 96 -17.50 -9.74 13.95
C ALA A 96 -17.75 -8.57 14.93
N LYS A 97 -17.27 -7.35 14.60
CA LYS A 97 -17.41 -6.14 15.44
C LYS A 97 -17.76 -4.90 14.60
N PRO A 98 -18.93 -4.87 13.92
CA PRO A 98 -19.27 -3.79 12.99
C PRO A 98 -19.23 -2.38 13.59
N GLU A 99 -19.57 -2.25 14.87
CA GLU A 99 -19.55 -0.98 15.61
C GLU A 99 -18.14 -0.39 15.76
N HIS A 100 -17.10 -1.23 15.74
CA HIS A 100 -15.69 -0.82 15.70
C HIS A 100 -15.07 -0.96 14.31
N GLY A 101 -15.86 -1.31 13.30
CA GLY A 101 -15.39 -1.73 11.98
C GLY A 101 -14.51 -0.71 11.28
N LEU A 102 -14.82 0.60 11.39
CA LEU A 102 -13.98 1.65 10.80
C LEU A 102 -12.56 1.66 11.37
N ARG A 103 -12.42 1.47 12.68
CA ARG A 103 -11.11 1.45 13.37
C ARG A 103 -10.33 0.19 13.00
N ILE A 104 -11.00 -0.96 13.04
CA ILE A 104 -10.40 -2.25 12.66
C ILE A 104 -9.91 -2.19 11.20
N PHE A 105 -10.75 -1.67 10.31
CA PHE A 105 -10.42 -1.54 8.90
C PHE A 105 -9.25 -0.58 8.65
N ALA A 106 -9.27 0.61 9.25
CA ALA A 106 -8.16 1.56 9.14
C ALA A 106 -6.83 0.97 9.64
N GLU A 107 -6.86 0.21 10.72
CA GLU A 107 -5.67 -0.44 11.29
C GLU A 107 -5.17 -1.62 10.42
N GLY A 108 -6.08 -2.34 9.75
CA GLY A 108 -5.74 -3.52 8.95
C GLY A 108 -5.22 -3.21 7.55
N VAL A 109 -5.84 -2.24 6.86
CA VAL A 109 -5.56 -1.95 5.43
C VAL A 109 -4.07 -1.72 5.10
N PRO A 110 -3.28 -0.98 5.91
CA PRO A 110 -1.87 -0.73 5.58
C PRO A 110 -1.04 -1.99 5.36
N ARG A 111 -1.40 -3.10 6.02
CA ARG A 111 -0.72 -4.39 5.88
C ARG A 111 -1.09 -5.15 4.60
N ILE A 112 -2.21 -4.79 3.97
CA ILE A 112 -2.72 -5.43 2.74
C ILE A 112 -2.22 -4.65 1.52
N ILE A 113 -2.51 -3.35 1.47
CA ILE A 113 -2.13 -2.47 0.33
C ILE A 113 -0.70 -1.92 0.50
N ARG A 114 0.02 -2.39 1.53
CA ARG A 114 1.40 -1.99 1.84
C ARG A 114 1.56 -0.46 1.90
N SER A 115 0.57 0.23 2.47
CA SER A 115 0.65 1.66 2.75
C SER A 115 1.34 1.90 4.10
N GLY A 116 1.83 3.11 4.34
CA GLY A 116 2.42 3.48 5.63
C GLY A 116 1.36 3.70 6.71
N TRP A 117 0.19 4.21 6.31
CA TRP A 117 -0.92 4.48 7.21
C TRP A 117 -2.27 4.50 6.46
N ALA A 118 -3.36 4.51 7.23
CA ALA A 118 -4.71 4.75 6.73
C ALA A 118 -5.53 5.63 7.69
N LEU A 119 -6.45 6.40 7.11
CA LEU A 119 -7.40 7.29 7.77
C LEU A 119 -8.79 7.05 7.19
N VAL A 120 -9.80 7.01 8.04
CA VAL A 120 -11.20 7.17 7.60
C VAL A 120 -11.62 8.58 7.92
N VAL A 121 -12.00 9.34 6.90
CA VAL A 121 -12.40 10.74 7.03
C VAL A 121 -13.79 10.95 6.43
N THR A 122 -14.45 11.98 6.92
CA THR A 122 -15.71 12.52 6.39
C THR A 122 -15.63 14.04 6.35
N SER A 123 -16.44 14.68 5.52
CA SER A 123 -16.60 16.13 5.53
C SER A 123 -18.06 16.51 5.68
N ASP A 124 -18.32 17.55 6.47
CA ASP A 124 -19.63 18.19 6.58
C ASP A 124 -19.47 19.73 6.59
N ALA A 125 -20.52 20.45 7.01
CA ALA A 125 -20.52 21.91 7.07
C ALA A 125 -19.50 22.49 8.08
N ASP A 126 -19.14 21.74 9.11
CA ASP A 126 -18.19 22.15 10.15
C ASP A 126 -16.73 21.81 9.78
N GLY A 127 -16.53 21.06 8.70
CA GLY A 127 -15.22 20.78 8.11
C GLY A 127 -14.90 19.29 7.98
N VAL A 128 -13.61 18.97 8.01
CA VAL A 128 -13.10 17.60 7.86
C VAL A 128 -12.97 16.92 9.22
N HIS A 129 -13.61 15.76 9.35
CA HIS A 129 -13.61 14.94 10.56
C HIS A 129 -12.94 13.61 10.32
N ARG A 130 -12.09 13.20 11.27
CA ARG A 130 -11.44 11.90 11.29
C ARG A 130 -12.28 10.93 12.10
N LEU A 131 -12.82 9.90 11.45
CA LEU A 131 -13.64 8.87 12.08
C LEU A 131 -12.81 7.71 12.63
N ALA A 132 -11.70 7.37 11.96
CA ALA A 132 -10.78 6.33 12.39
C ALA A 132 -9.37 6.57 11.81
N ALA A 133 -8.37 5.95 12.42
CA ALA A 133 -6.97 6.02 12.00
C ALA A 133 -6.22 4.75 12.39
N SER A 134 -5.28 4.35 11.55
CA SER A 134 -4.24 3.38 11.94
C SER A 134 -3.29 4.01 12.96
N THR A 135 -2.61 3.17 13.73
CA THR A 135 -1.62 3.58 14.74
C THR A 135 -0.51 4.46 14.17
N ALA A 136 -0.07 4.20 12.93
CA ALA A 136 0.99 4.97 12.26
C ALA A 136 0.49 6.22 11.54
N ALA A 137 -0.81 6.54 11.63
CA ALA A 137 -1.36 7.67 10.89
C ALA A 137 -0.92 9.01 11.49
N PRO A 138 -0.57 10.00 10.66
CA PRO A 138 -0.12 11.31 11.13
C PRO A 138 -1.22 12.02 11.94
N GLU A 139 -0.83 12.73 13.00
CA GLU A 139 -1.76 13.53 13.81
C GLU A 139 -2.26 14.78 13.07
N THR A 140 -1.49 15.25 12.07
CA THR A 140 -1.81 16.41 11.26
C THR A 140 -3.21 16.30 10.64
N ARG A 141 -3.99 17.38 10.76
CA ARG A 141 -5.36 17.45 10.24
C ARG A 141 -5.36 18.17 8.90
N MET A 142 -6.20 17.68 8.01
CA MET A 142 -6.46 18.30 6.72
C MET A 142 -7.52 19.39 6.91
N ALA A 143 -7.33 20.54 6.25
CA ALA A 143 -8.28 21.65 6.35
C ALA A 143 -9.51 21.44 5.46
N ALA A 144 -9.34 20.79 4.30
CA ALA A 144 -10.39 20.58 3.33
C ALA A 144 -10.16 19.27 2.55
N LEU A 145 -11.23 18.80 1.90
CA LEU A 145 -11.26 17.62 1.04
C LEU A 145 -11.94 18.01 -0.29
N PRO A 146 -11.25 18.73 -1.20
CA PRO A 146 -11.88 19.36 -2.38
C PRO A 146 -12.45 18.34 -3.38
N TRP A 147 -12.05 17.08 -3.27
CA TRP A 147 -12.47 15.97 -4.11
C TRP A 147 -13.64 15.16 -3.53
N LEU A 148 -14.20 15.56 -2.38
CA LEU A 148 -15.42 14.97 -1.83
C LEU A 148 -16.70 15.59 -2.43
N PRO A 149 -17.78 14.81 -2.62
CA PRO A 149 -17.85 13.36 -2.43
C PRO A 149 -17.05 12.60 -3.49
N LEU A 150 -16.38 11.52 -3.07
CA LEU A 150 -15.53 10.74 -3.95
C LEU A 150 -16.38 9.68 -4.67
N ALA A 151 -16.42 9.70 -6.01
CA ALA A 151 -17.24 8.77 -6.78
C ALA A 151 -16.62 7.38 -6.93
N ARG A 152 -15.29 7.29 -6.95
CA ARG A 152 -14.52 6.05 -7.14
C ARG A 152 -13.14 6.15 -6.53
N ALA A 153 -12.51 5.00 -6.30
CA ALA A 153 -11.13 4.99 -5.85
C ALA A 153 -10.23 5.77 -6.81
N THR A 154 -9.35 6.61 -6.25
CA THR A 154 -8.54 7.59 -6.97
C THR A 154 -7.17 7.73 -6.32
N ILE A 155 -6.10 7.73 -7.13
CA ILE A 155 -4.77 8.18 -6.70
C ILE A 155 -4.81 9.71 -6.65
N LEU A 156 -4.38 10.28 -5.54
CA LEU A 156 -4.43 11.71 -5.29
C LEU A 156 -3.03 12.31 -5.45
N ASP A 157 -2.96 13.52 -5.97
CA ASP A 157 -1.71 14.26 -6.06
C ASP A 157 -1.30 14.72 -4.64
N GLY A 158 -0.13 14.25 -4.20
CA GLY A 158 0.44 14.51 -2.89
C GLY A 158 0.94 15.94 -2.71
N GLU A 159 1.13 16.70 -3.80
CA GLU A 159 1.68 18.06 -3.80
C GLU A 159 0.59 19.15 -3.83
N GLU A 160 -0.68 18.75 -3.81
CA GLU A 160 -1.81 19.69 -3.86
C GLU A 160 -1.94 20.52 -2.57
N ASN A 161 -2.46 21.75 -2.69
CA ASN A 161 -2.54 22.72 -1.59
C ASN A 161 -3.40 22.28 -0.39
N TRP A 162 -4.27 21.29 -0.58
CA TRP A 162 -5.10 20.75 0.51
C TRP A 162 -4.33 19.73 1.37
N VAL A 163 -3.26 19.16 0.84
CA VAL A 163 -2.41 18.17 1.53
C VAL A 163 -1.58 18.91 2.58
N PRO A 164 -1.51 18.43 3.83
CA PRO A 164 -0.66 19.05 4.83
C PRO A 164 0.81 19.12 4.42
N GLU A 165 1.48 20.23 4.70
CA GLU A 165 2.89 20.48 4.34
C GLU A 165 3.81 19.35 4.80
N THR A 166 3.60 18.82 6.01
CA THR A 166 4.42 17.71 6.53
C THR A 166 4.29 16.41 5.71
N TRP A 167 3.19 16.21 4.98
CA TRP A 167 3.02 15.04 4.12
C TRP A 167 3.70 15.26 2.77
N GLN A 168 3.65 16.49 2.24
CA GLN A 168 4.37 16.92 1.03
C GLN A 168 5.88 16.79 1.23
N GLU A 169 6.41 17.31 2.35
CA GLU A 169 7.83 17.22 2.70
C GLU A 169 8.35 15.77 2.78
N LEU A 170 7.47 14.83 3.16
CA LEU A 170 7.76 13.40 3.21
C LEU A 170 7.58 12.69 1.86
N GLY A 171 7.19 13.40 0.80
CA GLY A 171 6.84 12.83 -0.50
C GLY A 171 5.78 11.74 -0.35
N THR A 172 4.70 12.04 0.38
CA THR A 172 3.70 11.02 0.70
C THR A 172 2.79 10.78 -0.48
N GLU A 173 2.87 9.56 -1.02
CA GLU A 173 1.92 9.06 -2.01
C GLU A 173 0.56 8.86 -1.37
N LEU A 174 -0.52 9.27 -2.06
CA LEU A 174 -1.87 9.24 -1.53
C LEU A 174 -2.83 8.50 -2.47
N ALA A 175 -3.70 7.69 -1.88
CA ALA A 175 -4.83 7.09 -2.59
C ALA A 175 -6.06 7.08 -1.68
N ALA A 176 -7.24 7.27 -2.27
CA ALA A 176 -8.50 7.28 -1.54
C ALA A 176 -9.52 6.36 -2.20
N THR A 177 -10.42 5.79 -1.40
CA THR A 177 -11.58 5.04 -1.87
C THR A 177 -12.85 5.39 -1.08
N PRO A 178 -14.04 5.43 -1.71
CA PRO A 178 -15.31 5.55 -1.00
C PRO A 178 -15.51 4.41 0.00
N LEU A 179 -16.19 4.69 1.13
CA LEU A 179 -16.45 3.71 2.18
C LEU A 179 -17.90 3.82 2.70
N GLY A 180 -18.82 3.17 1.99
CA GLY A 180 -20.23 2.99 2.39
C GLY A 180 -21.13 4.23 2.28
N LYS A 181 -20.71 5.38 2.81
CA LYS A 181 -21.45 6.66 2.69
C LYS A 181 -20.81 7.58 1.65
N PRO A 182 -21.56 8.45 0.95
CA PRO A 182 -21.03 9.36 -0.06
C PRO A 182 -19.92 10.29 0.44
N GLU A 183 -20.02 10.72 1.69
CA GLU A 183 -19.09 11.67 2.32
C GLU A 183 -17.95 10.96 3.04
N ARG A 184 -18.01 9.63 3.19
CA ARG A 184 -17.04 8.84 3.94
C ARG A 184 -16.05 8.16 3.01
N VAL A 185 -14.77 8.36 3.29
CA VAL A 185 -13.68 7.82 2.49
C VAL A 185 -12.61 7.22 3.36
N LEU A 186 -11.97 6.18 2.85
CA LEU A 186 -10.70 5.70 3.34
C LEU A 186 -9.59 6.37 2.53
N LEU A 187 -8.71 7.09 3.21
CA LEU A 187 -7.49 7.68 2.67
C LEU A 187 -6.31 6.86 3.17
N VAL A 188 -5.45 6.41 2.25
CA VAL A 188 -4.19 5.72 2.58
C VAL A 188 -3.02 6.58 2.12
N GLY A 189 -1.93 6.53 2.88
CA GLY A 189 -0.71 7.24 2.54
C GLY A 189 0.52 6.37 2.67
N ARG A 190 1.49 6.60 1.80
CA ARG A 190 2.77 5.89 1.77
C ARG A 190 3.92 6.91 1.65
N PRO A 191 4.49 7.36 2.79
CA PRO A 191 5.63 8.28 2.81
C PRO A 191 6.83 7.72 2.05
N GLY A 192 7.44 8.53 1.18
CA GLY A 192 8.60 8.14 0.38
C GLY A 192 8.32 7.13 -0.75
N GLY A 193 7.05 6.85 -1.03
CA GLY A 193 6.64 5.96 -2.11
C GLY A 193 6.92 4.47 -1.88
N PRO A 194 6.90 3.64 -2.95
CA PRO A 194 6.66 4.03 -4.34
C PRO A 194 5.21 4.44 -4.59
N MET A 195 4.95 5.13 -5.71
CA MET A 195 3.60 5.52 -6.15
C MET A 195 2.60 4.36 -6.09
N PHE A 196 1.36 4.67 -5.74
CA PHE A 196 0.28 3.69 -5.83
C PHE A 196 0.01 3.31 -7.29
N ARG A 197 -0.09 2.00 -7.55
CA ARG A 197 -0.42 1.48 -8.88
C ARG A 197 -1.93 1.29 -9.04
N ALA A 198 -2.40 1.19 -10.29
CA ALA A 198 -3.83 1.03 -10.59
C ALA A 198 -4.39 -0.28 -10.01
N ALA A 199 -3.60 -1.36 -10.04
CA ALA A 199 -3.96 -2.64 -9.43
C ALA A 199 -4.12 -2.54 -7.90
N GLU A 200 -3.21 -1.83 -7.21
CA GLU A 200 -3.31 -1.59 -5.76
C GLU A 200 -4.56 -0.78 -5.41
N LEU A 201 -4.89 0.22 -6.23
CA LEU A 201 -6.10 1.02 -6.08
C LEU A 201 -7.38 0.20 -6.30
N ALA A 202 -7.40 -0.65 -7.31
CA ALA A 202 -8.53 -1.54 -7.60
C ALA A 202 -8.76 -2.54 -6.45
N HIS A 203 -7.68 -3.09 -5.89
CA HIS A 203 -7.72 -3.97 -4.74
C HIS A 203 -8.28 -3.28 -3.49
N LEU A 204 -7.77 -2.07 -3.19
CA LEU A 204 -8.28 -1.22 -2.11
C LEU A 204 -9.77 -0.93 -2.27
N ALA A 205 -10.22 -0.61 -3.49
CA ALA A 205 -11.61 -0.33 -3.80
C ALA A 205 -12.51 -1.56 -3.55
N HIS A 206 -12.06 -2.74 -3.98
CA HIS A 206 -12.80 -3.99 -3.79
C HIS A 206 -12.97 -4.31 -2.30
N LEU A 207 -11.88 -4.22 -1.54
CA LEU A 207 -11.88 -4.48 -0.11
C LEU A 207 -12.78 -3.48 0.65
N ALA A 208 -12.67 -2.19 0.34
CA ALA A 208 -13.53 -1.17 0.94
C ALA A 208 -15.01 -1.37 0.58
N GLY A 209 -15.31 -1.82 -0.64
CA GLY A 209 -16.67 -2.17 -1.06
C GLY A 209 -17.26 -3.33 -0.27
N ILE A 210 -16.49 -4.39 -0.02
CA ILE A 210 -16.92 -5.54 0.80
C ILE A 210 -17.16 -5.08 2.24
N VAL A 211 -16.20 -4.36 2.83
CA VAL A 211 -16.29 -3.89 4.22
C VAL A 211 -17.46 -2.91 4.39
N ALA A 212 -17.74 -2.07 3.40
CA ALA A 212 -18.87 -1.15 3.44
C ALA A 212 -20.23 -1.84 3.66
N VAL A 213 -20.41 -3.07 3.18
CA VAL A 213 -21.67 -3.83 3.34
C VAL A 213 -21.90 -4.27 4.79
N VAL A 214 -20.83 -4.53 5.55
CA VAL A 214 -20.93 -4.97 6.94
C VAL A 214 -20.90 -3.83 7.95
N LEU A 215 -20.50 -2.62 7.52
CA LEU A 215 -20.47 -1.45 8.38
C LEU A 215 -21.89 -0.94 8.69
N PRO A 216 -22.12 -0.41 9.91
CA PRO A 216 -23.39 0.22 10.23
C PRO A 216 -23.64 1.47 9.36
N SER A 217 -24.92 1.65 9.02
CA SER A 217 -25.42 2.71 8.12
C SER A 217 -25.33 4.12 8.68
#